data_AF-A0AAP9YKR1-F1
#
_entry.id   AF-A0AAP9YKR1-F1
#
_cell.length_a   1.000
_cell.length_b   1.000
_cell.length_c   1.000
_cell.angle_alpha   90.00
_cell.angle_beta   90.00
_cell.angle_gamma   90.00
#
_symmetry.space_group_name_H-M   'P 1'
#
loop_
_entity.id
_entity.type
_entity.pdbx_description
1 polymer ?
#
loop_
_entity_poly.entity_id
_entity_poly.type
_entity_poly.pdbx_seq_one_letter_code
_entity_poly.pdbx_strand_id
1 'polypeptide(L)'
;MMTYSTNEMMTVAAARRLGNGSVCFVGIGLPSKAANLARLTHAPDVVLIYESGPIGAKPSVLPLSIGDGELAETADTVVPTGEIFRYWLQGGRIDVGFLGAAQVDKYGNINTTVIGDYHKPKVRLPGAGGAPEIAGSAKKVLIILKQSHRTFVDKLAFITSVGHGEGGDHRKRLGLPGAGPVAIITDLCIMEPEAGTHEFIVTALHPGVTREQVIENTGWQIRFADRVAVTEAPTETELVALRDLEARTAAAHGQAGGEE
;
A
#
# COMPACT_ATOMS: atom_id res chain seq x y z
N MET A 1 -5.79 26.87 10.12
CA MET A 1 -5.50 25.61 9.39
C MET A 1 -5.77 24.48 10.36
N MET A 2 -6.44 23.41 9.91
CA MET A 2 -6.59 22.21 10.74
C MET A 2 -5.23 21.55 10.92
N THR A 3 -4.93 21.11 12.14
CA THR A 3 -3.70 20.39 12.48
C THR A 3 -3.89 18.91 12.15
N TYR A 4 -2.95 18.34 11.39
CA TYR A 4 -2.88 16.92 11.05
C TYR A 4 -1.43 16.44 11.12
N SER A 5 -1.26 15.15 11.39
CA SER A 5 0.05 14.48 11.39
C SER A 5 0.47 14.06 9.99
N THR A 6 1.75 13.73 9.81
CA THR A 6 2.27 13.16 8.55
C THR A 6 1.64 11.78 8.25
N ASN A 7 1.30 11.00 9.28
CA ASN A 7 0.61 9.72 9.13
C ASN A 7 -0.82 9.89 8.63
N GLU A 8 -1.55 10.90 9.12
CA GLU A 8 -2.88 11.24 8.63
C GLU A 8 -2.82 11.70 7.17
N MET A 9 -1.84 12.57 6.84
CA MET A 9 -1.59 13.00 5.46
C MET A 9 -1.31 11.81 4.53
N MET A 10 -0.40 10.90 4.90
CA MET A 10 -0.09 9.68 4.13
C MET A 10 -1.34 8.82 3.91
N THR A 11 -2.10 8.57 4.98
CA THR A 11 -3.29 7.71 4.93
C THR A 11 -4.36 8.30 4.01
N VAL A 12 -4.61 9.60 4.12
CA VAL A 12 -5.57 10.33 3.27
C VAL A 12 -5.10 10.36 1.82
N ALA A 13 -3.83 10.67 1.58
CA ALA A 13 -3.25 10.67 0.23
C ALA A 13 -3.39 9.29 -0.44
N ALA A 14 -3.16 8.22 0.31
CA ALA A 14 -3.27 6.86 -0.21
C ALA A 14 -4.73 6.43 -0.40
N ALA A 15 -5.65 6.83 0.50
CA ALA A 15 -7.08 6.58 0.36
C ALA A 15 -7.62 7.19 -0.95
N ARG A 16 -7.25 8.44 -1.27
CA ARG A 16 -7.65 9.15 -2.51
C ARG A 16 -7.18 8.47 -3.80
N ARG A 17 -6.25 7.50 -3.74
CA ARG A 17 -5.81 6.73 -4.91
C ARG A 17 -6.73 5.55 -5.23
N LEU A 18 -7.69 5.25 -4.37
CA LEU A 18 -8.64 4.16 -4.54
C LEU A 18 -9.99 4.70 -5.03
N GLY A 19 -10.33 4.40 -6.28
CA GLY A 19 -11.56 4.92 -6.89
C GLY A 19 -12.82 4.19 -6.42
N ASN A 20 -13.95 4.90 -6.37
CA ASN A 20 -15.25 4.30 -6.06
C ASN A 20 -15.59 3.16 -7.02
N GLY A 21 -16.14 2.06 -6.51
CA GLY A 21 -16.49 0.86 -7.30
C GLY A 21 -15.30 -0.04 -7.69
N SER A 22 -14.07 0.28 -7.30
CA SER A 22 -12.91 -0.59 -7.58
C SER A 22 -12.98 -1.89 -6.76
N VAL A 23 -12.52 -3.00 -7.33
CA VAL A 23 -12.24 -4.22 -6.57
C VAL A 23 -10.81 -4.18 -6.04
N CYS A 24 -10.68 -4.01 -4.72
CA CYS A 24 -9.40 -3.83 -4.04
C CYS A 24 -9.04 -5.08 -3.23
N PHE A 25 -7.91 -5.70 -3.55
CA PHE A 25 -7.29 -6.73 -2.72
C PHE A 25 -6.35 -6.04 -1.73
N VAL A 26 -6.72 -6.11 -0.44
CA VAL A 26 -6.15 -5.26 0.61
C VAL A 26 -5.27 -6.07 1.57
N GLY A 27 -4.07 -5.58 1.85
CA GLY A 27 -3.24 -6.07 2.97
C GLY A 27 -3.64 -5.47 4.32
N ILE A 28 -3.13 -6.03 5.43
CA ILE A 28 -3.37 -5.50 6.79
C ILE A 28 -2.48 -4.27 7.07
N GLY A 29 -2.87 -3.45 8.05
CA GLY A 29 -2.11 -2.28 8.48
C GLY A 29 -2.43 -1.04 7.64
N LEU A 30 -1.40 -0.32 7.19
CA LEU A 30 -1.54 0.93 6.41
C LEU A 30 -2.44 0.78 5.16
N PRO A 31 -2.34 -0.28 4.33
CA PRO A 31 -3.25 -0.47 3.20
C PRO A 31 -4.72 -0.62 3.63
N SER A 32 -5.00 -1.43 4.66
CA SER A 32 -6.36 -1.61 5.19
C SER A 32 -6.92 -0.32 5.76
N LYS A 33 -6.10 0.46 6.46
CA LYS A 33 -6.47 1.78 6.97
C LYS A 33 -6.89 2.72 5.85
N ALA A 34 -6.06 2.87 4.82
CA ALA A 34 -6.34 3.75 3.69
C ALA A 34 -7.56 3.27 2.87
N ALA A 35 -7.70 1.95 2.64
CA ALA A 35 -8.83 1.39 1.91
C ALA A 35 -10.17 1.59 2.64
N ASN A 36 -10.19 1.40 3.97
CA ASN A 36 -11.38 1.65 4.77
C ASN A 36 -11.69 3.15 4.88
N LEU A 37 -10.68 4.02 4.96
CA LEU A 37 -10.91 5.46 4.88
C LEU A 37 -11.55 5.86 3.54
N ALA A 38 -11.08 5.30 2.43
CA ALA A 38 -11.69 5.54 1.12
C ALA A 38 -13.17 5.11 1.11
N ARG A 39 -13.47 3.91 1.63
CA ARG A 39 -14.83 3.37 1.77
C ARG A 39 -15.75 4.27 2.62
N LEU A 40 -15.22 4.83 3.71
CA LEU A 40 -15.99 5.68 4.62
C LEU A 40 -16.14 7.13 4.13
N THR A 41 -15.53 7.48 3.00
CA THR A 41 -15.52 8.86 2.48
C THR A 41 -16.00 8.91 1.03
N HIS A 42 -15.08 8.89 0.08
CA HIS A 42 -15.33 9.20 -1.33
C HIS A 42 -15.56 7.95 -2.21
N ALA A 43 -15.33 6.75 -1.68
CA ALA A 43 -15.40 5.49 -2.41
C ALA A 43 -16.31 4.45 -1.70
N PRO A 44 -17.57 4.76 -1.38
CA PRO A 44 -18.45 3.88 -0.60
C PRO A 44 -18.74 2.51 -1.23
N ASP A 45 -18.65 2.40 -2.55
CA ASP A 45 -18.92 1.18 -3.33
C ASP A 45 -17.64 0.38 -3.63
N VAL A 46 -16.48 0.74 -3.05
CA VAL A 46 -15.26 -0.04 -3.18
C VAL A 46 -15.46 -1.44 -2.56
N VAL A 47 -15.09 -2.48 -3.31
CA VAL A 47 -15.18 -3.87 -2.85
C VAL A 47 -13.83 -4.26 -2.25
N LEU A 48 -13.78 -4.43 -0.93
CA LEU A 48 -12.57 -4.87 -0.23
C LEU A 48 -12.52 -6.39 -0.15
N ILE A 49 -11.42 -6.97 -0.61
CA ILE A 49 -11.14 -8.42 -0.58
C ILE A 49 -9.88 -8.66 0.24
N TYR A 50 -9.91 -9.69 1.08
CA TYR A 50 -8.78 -10.11 1.92
C TYR A 50 -8.36 -11.55 1.59
N GLU A 51 -7.07 -11.86 1.76
CA GLU A 51 -6.50 -13.15 1.32
C GLU A 51 -7.08 -14.38 2.02
N SER A 52 -7.69 -14.21 3.19
CA SER A 52 -8.32 -15.28 3.95
C SER A 52 -9.63 -15.78 3.34
N GLY A 53 -10.24 -15.06 2.38
CA GLY A 53 -11.56 -15.42 1.83
C GLY A 53 -12.64 -14.34 1.80
N PRO A 54 -12.68 -13.36 2.72
CA PRO A 54 -13.72 -12.34 2.75
C PRO A 54 -13.76 -11.49 1.48
N ILE A 55 -14.93 -11.42 0.85
CA ILE A 55 -15.22 -10.58 -0.32
C ILE A 55 -16.27 -9.54 0.07
N GLY A 56 -15.99 -8.27 -0.24
CA GLY A 56 -16.89 -7.17 0.10
C GLY A 56 -16.93 -6.90 1.60
N ALA A 57 -15.81 -7.12 2.30
CA ALA A 57 -15.71 -6.86 3.73
C ALA A 57 -15.87 -5.36 4.04
N LYS A 58 -16.71 -5.06 5.03
CA LYS A 58 -17.05 -3.70 5.47
C LYS A 58 -16.72 -3.51 6.94
N PRO A 59 -15.48 -3.77 7.36
CA PRO A 59 -15.15 -3.84 8.77
C PRO A 59 -15.37 -2.47 9.42
N SER A 60 -16.03 -2.48 10.58
CA SER A 60 -16.22 -1.32 11.43
C SER A 60 -14.89 -0.91 12.06
N VAL A 61 -14.09 -1.85 12.54
CA VAL A 61 -12.75 -1.60 13.10
C VAL A 61 -11.66 -2.16 12.19
N LEU A 62 -10.43 -1.66 12.28
CA LEU A 62 -9.35 -2.24 11.50
C LEU A 62 -9.01 -3.64 12.03
N PRO A 63 -8.95 -4.67 11.17
CA PRO A 63 -8.64 -6.02 11.59
C PRO A 63 -7.18 -6.13 12.08
N LEU A 64 -6.95 -6.91 13.13
CA LEU A 64 -5.59 -7.19 13.65
C LEU A 64 -4.79 -8.09 12.71
N SER A 65 -5.48 -8.97 11.99
CA SER A 65 -4.86 -9.88 11.03
C SER A 65 -5.85 -10.25 9.93
N ILE A 66 -5.37 -10.94 8.90
CA ILE A 66 -6.22 -11.48 7.83
C ILE A 66 -7.24 -12.51 8.34
N GLY A 67 -7.01 -13.12 9.50
CA GLY A 67 -7.91 -14.10 10.11
C GLY A 67 -8.85 -13.50 11.16
N ASP A 68 -8.89 -12.18 11.29
CA ASP A 68 -9.78 -11.51 12.23
C ASP A 68 -11.25 -11.73 11.84
N GLY A 69 -12.09 -12.07 12.83
CA GLY A 69 -13.51 -12.37 12.64
C GLY A 69 -14.29 -11.20 12.03
N GLU A 70 -13.88 -9.95 12.35
CA GLU A 70 -14.46 -8.73 11.80
C GLU A 70 -14.51 -8.74 10.26
N LEU A 71 -13.51 -9.35 9.61
CA LEU A 71 -13.48 -9.44 8.15
C LEU A 71 -14.54 -10.39 7.61
N ALA A 72 -14.75 -11.53 8.26
CA ALA A 72 -15.73 -12.52 7.84
C ALA A 72 -17.17 -12.08 8.17
N GLU A 73 -17.38 -11.49 9.35
CA GLU A 73 -18.69 -11.05 9.85
C GLU A 73 -19.27 -9.88 9.04
N THR A 74 -18.40 -9.04 8.44
CA THR A 74 -18.82 -7.88 7.66
C THR A 74 -18.73 -8.08 6.14
N ALA A 75 -18.37 -9.29 5.68
CA ALA A 75 -18.27 -9.61 4.27
C ALA A 75 -19.63 -9.95 3.65
N ASP A 76 -19.75 -9.70 2.34
CA ASP A 76 -20.89 -10.16 1.56
C ASP A 76 -20.86 -11.69 1.38
N THR A 77 -19.65 -12.25 1.30
CA THR A 77 -19.42 -13.70 1.29
C THR A 77 -17.99 -14.02 1.73
N VAL A 78 -17.79 -15.25 2.21
CA VAL A 78 -16.47 -15.80 2.52
C VAL A 78 -16.25 -17.03 1.65
N VAL A 79 -15.16 -17.03 0.88
CA VAL A 79 -14.79 -18.16 0.01
C VAL A 79 -13.45 -18.78 0.44
N PRO A 80 -13.12 -20.01 0.03
CA PRO A 80 -11.82 -20.59 0.34
C PRO A 80 -10.66 -19.75 -0.24
N THR A 81 -9.54 -19.68 0.48
CA THR A 81 -8.34 -18.94 0.03
C THR A 81 -7.89 -19.30 -1.39
N GLY A 82 -7.95 -20.59 -1.75
CA GLY A 82 -7.62 -21.04 -3.11
C GLY A 82 -8.51 -20.41 -4.20
N GLU A 83 -9.77 -20.10 -3.90
CA GLU A 83 -10.67 -19.40 -4.82
C GLU A 83 -10.30 -17.93 -4.97
N ILE A 84 -10.01 -17.23 -3.86
CA ILE A 84 -9.54 -15.83 -3.88
C ILE A 84 -8.34 -15.67 -4.81
N PHE A 85 -7.32 -16.53 -4.68
CA PHE A 85 -6.13 -16.41 -5.51
C PHE A 85 -6.37 -16.85 -6.95
N ARG A 86 -7.06 -17.98 -7.20
CA ARG A 86 -7.18 -18.55 -8.55
C ARG A 86 -8.28 -17.91 -9.38
N TYR A 87 -9.48 -17.77 -8.83
CA TYR A 87 -10.64 -17.28 -9.56
C TYR A 87 -10.72 -15.76 -9.56
N TRP A 88 -10.51 -15.12 -8.40
CA TRP A 88 -10.65 -13.67 -8.29
C TRP A 88 -9.40 -12.94 -8.76
N LEU A 89 -8.25 -13.22 -8.14
CA LEU A 89 -7.00 -12.53 -8.45
C LEU A 89 -6.42 -12.93 -9.81
N GLN A 90 -6.00 -14.19 -9.98
CA GLN A 90 -5.41 -14.67 -11.23
C GLN A 90 -6.41 -14.70 -12.40
N GLY A 91 -7.72 -14.75 -12.10
CA GLY A 91 -8.78 -14.57 -13.09
C GLY A 91 -9.00 -13.13 -13.56
N GLY A 92 -8.18 -12.17 -13.11
CA GLY A 92 -8.18 -10.79 -13.59
C GLY A 92 -9.32 -9.91 -13.07
N ARG A 93 -9.95 -10.29 -11.96
CA ARG A 93 -11.10 -9.57 -11.37
C ARG A 93 -10.70 -8.53 -10.32
N ILE A 94 -9.42 -8.44 -9.99
CA ILE A 94 -8.88 -7.49 -9.01
C ILE A 94 -8.32 -6.26 -9.73
N ASP A 95 -8.94 -5.11 -9.50
CA ASP A 95 -8.50 -3.85 -10.09
C ASP A 95 -7.25 -3.32 -9.39
N VAL A 96 -7.21 -3.39 -8.06
CA VAL A 96 -6.14 -2.80 -7.26
C VAL A 96 -5.62 -3.81 -6.24
N GLY A 97 -4.33 -4.11 -6.28
CA GLY A 97 -3.62 -4.69 -5.16
C GLY A 97 -3.06 -3.58 -4.27
N PHE A 98 -3.45 -3.50 -3.00
CA PHE A 98 -2.98 -2.46 -2.09
C PHE A 98 -2.07 -3.06 -1.02
N LEU A 99 -0.77 -2.81 -1.16
CA LEU A 99 0.28 -3.48 -0.41
C LEU A 99 1.06 -2.54 0.50
N GLY A 100 1.48 -3.07 1.64
CA GLY A 100 2.57 -2.50 2.44
C GLY A 100 3.90 -3.14 2.07
N ALA A 101 4.99 -2.60 2.61
CA ALA A 101 6.33 -3.14 2.39
C ALA A 101 7.23 -2.90 3.61
N ALA A 102 8.23 -3.76 3.80
CA ALA A 102 9.31 -3.49 4.75
C ALA A 102 10.47 -2.76 4.07
N GLN A 103 10.76 -3.10 2.82
CA GLN A 103 11.64 -2.30 1.96
C GLN A 103 11.11 -2.25 0.53
N VAL A 104 11.41 -1.17 -0.17
CA VAL A 104 11.19 -0.96 -1.61
C VAL A 104 12.45 -0.47 -2.30
N ASP A 105 12.56 -0.76 -3.59
CA ASP A 105 13.58 -0.16 -4.46
C ASP A 105 12.97 0.82 -5.48
N LYS A 106 13.85 1.38 -6.32
CA LYS A 106 13.49 2.37 -7.34
C LYS A 106 12.55 1.87 -8.44
N TYR A 107 12.30 0.56 -8.54
CA TYR A 107 11.35 -0.02 -9.51
C TYR A 107 10.07 -0.53 -8.84
N GLY A 108 9.88 -0.21 -7.55
CA GLY A 108 8.73 -0.64 -6.77
C GLY A 108 8.71 -2.15 -6.48
N ASN A 109 9.86 -2.83 -6.56
CA ASN A 109 9.96 -4.17 -6.01
C ASN A 109 9.84 -4.10 -4.48
N ILE A 110 9.29 -5.14 -3.86
CA ILE A 110 9.04 -5.19 -2.42
C ILE A 110 9.85 -6.32 -1.79
N ASN A 111 10.43 -6.02 -0.62
CA ASN A 111 10.97 -7.02 0.29
C ASN A 111 10.18 -7.04 1.60
N THR A 112 9.69 -8.21 1.96
CA THR A 112 9.08 -8.52 3.27
C THR A 112 9.60 -9.85 3.81
N THR A 113 10.68 -10.39 3.27
CA THR A 113 11.20 -11.73 3.63
C THR A 113 12.46 -11.67 4.50
N VAL A 114 13.50 -10.96 4.07
CA VAL A 114 14.80 -10.98 4.76
C VAL A 114 15.60 -9.71 4.51
N ILE A 115 16.32 -9.25 5.53
CA ILE A 115 17.37 -8.22 5.39
C ILE A 115 18.74 -8.89 5.58
N GLY A 116 19.64 -8.68 4.63
CA GLY A 116 20.96 -9.31 4.59
C GLY A 116 20.99 -10.61 3.79
N ASP A 117 21.99 -11.46 4.02
CA ASP A 117 22.11 -12.75 3.34
C ASP A 117 20.86 -13.64 3.60
N TYR A 118 20.37 -14.32 2.56
CA TYR A 118 19.14 -15.11 2.68
C TYR A 118 19.29 -16.31 3.62
N HIS A 119 20.44 -16.99 3.58
CA HIS A 119 20.70 -18.19 4.39
C HIS A 119 21.15 -17.85 5.81
N LYS A 120 21.70 -16.66 6.03
CA LYS A 120 22.13 -16.11 7.33
C LYS A 120 21.59 -14.67 7.49
N PRO A 121 20.27 -14.53 7.68
CA PRO A 121 19.62 -13.23 7.72
C PRO A 121 20.12 -12.38 8.88
N LYS A 122 20.37 -11.09 8.63
CA LYS A 122 20.54 -10.11 9.72
C LYS A 122 19.20 -9.90 10.44
N VAL A 123 18.11 -9.82 9.66
CA VAL A 123 16.74 -9.74 10.18
C VAL A 123 15.84 -10.63 9.33
N ARG A 124 15.06 -11.51 9.98
CA ARG A 124 13.97 -12.25 9.34
C ARG A 124 12.68 -11.45 9.47
N LEU A 125 12.03 -11.20 8.34
CA LEU A 125 10.76 -10.48 8.27
C LEU A 125 9.59 -11.49 8.20
N PRO A 126 8.33 -11.05 8.36
CA PRO A 126 7.16 -11.93 8.41
C PRO A 126 7.02 -12.88 7.20
N GLY A 127 7.50 -12.48 6.03
CA GLY A 127 7.48 -13.30 4.82
C GLY A 127 6.57 -12.72 3.74
N ALA A 128 6.31 -13.55 2.73
CA ALA A 128 5.61 -13.15 1.52
C ALA A 128 4.10 -12.97 1.71
N GLY A 129 3.45 -13.86 2.46
CA GLY A 129 1.99 -13.99 2.42
C GLY A 129 1.49 -14.14 0.98
N GLY A 130 0.33 -13.57 0.67
CA GLY A 130 -0.19 -13.44 -0.69
C GLY A 130 0.41 -12.30 -1.53
N ALA A 131 1.30 -11.47 -0.98
CA ALA A 131 1.78 -10.27 -1.66
C ALA A 131 2.45 -10.52 -3.03
N PRO A 132 3.20 -11.62 -3.27
CA PRO A 132 3.76 -11.89 -4.60
C PRO A 132 2.69 -12.11 -5.66
N GLU A 133 1.64 -12.86 -5.31
CA GLU A 133 0.51 -13.12 -6.20
C GLU A 133 -0.27 -11.83 -6.49
N ILE A 134 -0.50 -11.01 -5.47
CA ILE A 134 -1.22 -9.72 -5.61
C ILE A 134 -0.42 -8.79 -6.51
N ALA A 135 0.90 -8.66 -6.26
CA ALA A 135 1.78 -7.82 -7.07
C ALA A 135 1.93 -8.32 -8.50
N GLY A 136 1.87 -9.64 -8.70
CA GLY A 136 1.98 -10.28 -10.01
C GLY A 136 0.69 -10.19 -10.84
N SER A 137 -0.48 -10.26 -10.21
CA SER A 137 -1.75 -10.56 -10.91
C SER A 137 -2.79 -9.44 -10.91
N ALA A 138 -2.74 -8.48 -9.97
CA ALA A 138 -3.70 -7.37 -9.95
C ALA A 138 -3.52 -6.45 -11.17
N LYS A 139 -4.60 -5.80 -11.63
CA LYS A 139 -4.52 -4.88 -12.79
C LYS A 139 -3.58 -3.70 -12.54
N LYS A 140 -3.52 -3.18 -11.32
CA LYS A 140 -2.52 -2.21 -10.84
C LYS A 140 -2.23 -2.42 -9.35
N VAL A 141 -1.09 -1.94 -8.89
CA VAL A 141 -0.64 -2.06 -7.50
C VAL A 141 -0.39 -0.67 -6.91
N LEU A 142 -0.91 -0.44 -5.70
CA LEU A 142 -0.57 0.71 -4.86
C LEU A 142 0.30 0.22 -3.71
N ILE A 143 1.36 0.96 -3.40
CA ILE A 143 2.26 0.66 -2.28
C ILE A 143 2.19 1.81 -1.28
N ILE A 144 2.04 1.50 0.01
CA ILE A 144 2.08 2.49 1.10
C ILE A 144 3.09 2.06 2.16
N LEU A 145 3.99 2.96 2.53
CA LEU A 145 4.97 2.74 3.60
C LEU A 145 5.59 4.06 4.06
N LYS A 146 6.02 4.13 5.33
CA LYS A 146 6.81 5.28 5.82
C LYS A 146 8.20 5.29 5.17
N GLN A 147 8.65 6.48 4.77
CA GLN A 147 9.90 6.67 4.05
C GLN A 147 11.07 6.87 5.01
N SER A 148 12.13 6.10 4.80
CA SER A 148 13.38 6.20 5.53
C SER A 148 14.48 5.53 4.71
N HIS A 149 15.74 5.84 5.02
CA HIS A 149 16.89 5.19 4.40
C HIS A 149 16.93 3.66 4.63
N ARG A 150 16.14 3.12 5.57
CA ARG A 150 16.02 1.68 5.83
C ARG A 150 14.93 1.00 5.01
N THR A 151 13.87 1.75 4.69
CA THR A 151 12.70 1.26 3.93
C THR A 151 12.84 1.53 2.44
N PHE A 152 13.59 2.55 2.03
CA PHE A 152 13.88 2.86 0.63
C PHE A 152 15.36 2.57 0.36
N VAL A 153 15.66 1.47 -0.33
CA VAL A 153 17.04 1.00 -0.54
C VAL A 153 17.36 0.85 -2.02
N ASP A 154 18.60 1.17 -2.43
CA ASP A 154 19.00 1.07 -3.84
C ASP A 154 18.91 -0.36 -4.40
N LYS A 155 19.21 -1.36 -3.56
CA LYS A 155 19.10 -2.77 -3.91
C LYS A 155 18.53 -3.59 -2.77
N LEU A 156 17.46 -4.33 -3.05
CA LEU A 156 16.88 -5.27 -2.10
C LEU A 156 17.79 -6.50 -1.95
N ALA A 157 17.91 -6.98 -0.72
CA ALA A 157 18.57 -8.26 -0.44
C ALA A 157 17.77 -9.45 -0.99
N PHE A 158 16.45 -9.30 -1.08
CA PHE A 158 15.54 -10.29 -1.61
C PHE A 158 14.31 -9.59 -2.22
N ILE A 159 13.88 -10.01 -3.40
CA ILE A 159 12.64 -9.54 -4.01
C ILE A 159 11.55 -10.52 -3.61
N THR A 160 10.71 -10.12 -2.67
CA THR A 160 9.55 -10.90 -2.26
C THR A 160 8.43 -10.77 -3.29
N SER A 161 8.11 -9.54 -3.67
CA SER A 161 7.07 -9.25 -4.65
C SER A 161 7.64 -8.37 -5.76
N VAL A 162 7.48 -8.81 -7.00
CA VAL A 162 8.03 -8.13 -8.18
C VAL A 162 7.18 -6.91 -8.52
N GLY A 163 7.85 -5.75 -8.60
CA GLY A 163 7.28 -4.50 -9.11
C GLY A 163 7.45 -4.41 -10.62
N HIS A 164 8.26 -3.45 -11.07
CA HIS A 164 8.72 -3.36 -12.47
C HIS A 164 10.00 -4.16 -12.74
N GLY A 165 10.49 -4.93 -11.77
CA GLY A 165 11.67 -5.77 -11.92
C GLY A 165 12.93 -4.93 -12.05
N GLU A 166 13.47 -4.83 -13.27
CA GLU A 166 14.69 -4.07 -13.58
C GLU A 166 14.36 -2.77 -14.33
N GLY A 167 13.08 -2.40 -14.40
CA GLY A 167 12.58 -1.30 -15.22
C GLY A 167 12.32 -1.71 -16.67
N GLY A 168 11.99 -0.72 -17.50
CA GLY A 168 11.66 -0.92 -18.90
C GLY A 168 10.55 -1.95 -19.10
N ASP A 169 10.73 -2.85 -20.05
CA ASP A 169 9.80 -3.93 -20.35
C ASP A 169 10.02 -5.21 -19.50
N HIS A 170 10.84 -5.17 -18.43
CA HIS A 170 11.20 -6.39 -17.67
C HIS A 170 9.97 -7.12 -17.12
N ARG A 171 9.03 -6.39 -16.52
CA ARG A 171 7.76 -7.00 -16.04
C ARG A 171 7.02 -7.76 -17.15
N LYS A 172 6.98 -7.19 -18.36
CA LYS A 172 6.36 -7.82 -19.53
C LYS A 172 7.15 -9.06 -19.97
N ARG A 173 8.48 -9.03 -19.95
CA ARG A 173 9.33 -10.20 -20.25
C ARG A 173 9.15 -11.33 -19.25
N LEU A 174 8.83 -11.03 -17.99
CA LEU A 174 8.49 -12.02 -16.97
C LEU A 174 7.07 -12.61 -17.14
N GLY A 175 6.28 -12.10 -18.08
CA GLY A 175 4.91 -12.56 -18.32
C GLY A 175 3.92 -12.16 -17.23
N LEU A 176 4.27 -11.21 -16.36
CA LEU A 176 3.38 -10.74 -15.31
C LEU A 176 2.30 -9.83 -15.91
N PRO A 177 1.00 -10.11 -15.69
CA PRO A 177 -0.07 -9.26 -16.17
C PRO A 177 -0.16 -7.94 -15.39
N GLY A 178 -1.07 -7.08 -15.85
CA GLY A 178 -1.35 -5.78 -15.23
C GLY A 178 -0.22 -4.76 -15.37
N ALA A 179 -0.47 -3.56 -14.86
CA ALA A 179 0.46 -2.44 -14.90
C ALA A 179 1.55 -2.51 -13.82
N GLY A 180 1.47 -3.46 -12.87
CA GLY A 180 2.34 -3.48 -11.70
C GLY A 180 2.14 -2.27 -10.79
N PRO A 181 3.16 -1.86 -10.01
CA PRO A 181 3.11 -0.68 -9.17
C PRO A 181 2.89 0.61 -9.97
N VAL A 182 1.84 1.36 -9.62
CA VAL A 182 1.51 2.65 -10.25
C VAL A 182 1.68 3.84 -9.33
N ALA A 183 1.83 3.61 -8.02
CA ALA A 183 2.16 4.64 -7.05
C ALA A 183 2.81 4.03 -5.80
N ILE A 184 3.79 4.75 -5.24
CA ILE A 184 4.28 4.57 -3.88
C ILE A 184 3.89 5.83 -3.10
N ILE A 185 3.14 5.66 -2.01
CA ILE A 185 2.65 6.73 -1.15
C ILE A 185 3.37 6.65 0.19
N THR A 186 3.98 7.75 0.62
CA THR A 186 4.74 7.84 1.86
C THR A 186 4.22 8.95 2.76
N ASP A 187 4.85 9.13 3.92
CA ASP A 187 4.63 10.25 4.83
C ASP A 187 5.30 11.55 4.37
N LEU A 188 6.06 11.51 3.27
CA LEU A 188 6.77 12.65 2.69
C LEU A 188 6.22 13.04 1.31
N CYS A 189 5.86 12.07 0.47
CA CYS A 189 5.60 12.32 -0.94
C CYS A 189 4.77 11.22 -1.63
N ILE A 190 4.40 11.47 -2.88
CA ILE A 190 3.89 10.47 -3.82
C ILE A 190 4.92 10.30 -4.93
N MET A 191 5.24 9.05 -5.23
CA MET A 191 6.09 8.66 -6.36
C MET A 191 5.29 7.85 -7.37
N GLU A 192 5.55 8.06 -8.65
CA GLU A 192 4.95 7.32 -9.77
C GLU A 192 6.05 6.84 -10.74
N PRO A 193 5.84 5.72 -11.45
CA PRO A 193 6.84 5.21 -12.38
C PRO A 193 6.94 6.11 -13.61
N GLU A 194 8.16 6.55 -13.95
CA GLU A 194 8.42 7.31 -15.17
C GLU A 194 8.18 6.43 -16.41
N ALA A 195 7.51 6.99 -17.43
CA ALA A 195 7.22 6.27 -18.65
C ALA A 195 8.51 5.78 -19.35
N GLY A 196 8.50 4.53 -19.80
CA GLY A 196 9.62 3.92 -20.53
C GLY A 196 10.73 3.34 -19.63
N THR A 197 11.10 4.01 -18.54
CA THR A 197 12.10 3.47 -17.58
C THR A 197 11.46 2.68 -16.45
N HIS A 198 10.25 3.06 -16.05
CA HIS A 198 9.54 2.56 -14.87
C HIS A 198 10.27 2.75 -13.54
N GLU A 199 11.29 3.63 -13.51
CA GLU A 199 11.89 4.10 -12.27
C GLU A 199 10.91 5.05 -11.57
N PHE A 200 10.71 4.86 -10.28
CA PHE A 200 9.85 5.72 -9.47
C PHE A 200 10.51 7.08 -9.27
N ILE A 201 9.78 8.12 -9.65
CA ILE A 201 10.17 9.51 -9.47
C ILE A 201 9.13 10.23 -8.59
N VAL A 202 9.58 11.23 -7.83
CA VAL A 202 8.69 12.04 -7.00
C VAL A 202 7.85 12.94 -7.88
N THR A 203 6.53 12.75 -7.84
CA THR A 203 5.56 13.55 -8.62
C THR A 203 4.82 14.56 -7.75
N ALA A 204 4.71 14.32 -6.44
CA ALA A 204 4.13 15.28 -5.50
C ALA A 204 4.81 15.23 -4.12
N LEU A 205 4.98 16.38 -3.48
CA LEU A 205 5.41 16.50 -2.08
C LEU A 205 4.21 16.80 -1.18
N HIS A 206 4.24 16.34 0.07
CA HIS A 206 3.25 16.76 1.05
C HIS A 206 3.49 18.20 1.53
N PRO A 207 2.46 18.91 2.03
CA PRO A 207 2.61 20.27 2.51
C PRO A 207 3.74 20.40 3.54
N GLY A 208 4.67 21.32 3.29
CA GLY A 208 5.82 21.57 4.17
C GLY A 208 7.01 20.63 4.00
N VAL A 209 6.90 19.57 3.19
CA VAL A 209 8.01 18.66 2.91
C VAL A 209 8.92 19.24 1.84
N THR A 210 10.24 19.16 2.05
CA THR A 210 11.26 19.63 1.09
C THR A 210 11.86 18.48 0.28
N ARG A 211 12.53 18.81 -0.84
CA ARG A 211 13.22 17.81 -1.66
C ARG A 211 14.36 17.15 -0.89
N GLU A 212 15.05 17.92 -0.06
CA GLU A 212 16.18 17.48 0.76
C GLU A 212 15.73 16.38 1.73
N GLN A 213 14.59 16.56 2.41
CA GLN A 213 14.05 15.53 3.30
C GLN A 213 13.77 14.21 2.57
N VAL A 214 13.25 14.27 1.34
CA VAL A 214 13.00 13.07 0.52
C VAL A 214 14.32 12.41 0.11
N ILE A 215 15.31 13.20 -0.31
CA ILE A 215 16.64 12.71 -0.70
C ILE A 215 17.33 12.03 0.49
N GLU A 216 17.35 12.67 1.66
CA GLU A 216 17.98 12.14 2.88
C GLU A 216 17.34 10.82 3.36
N ASN A 217 16.05 10.63 3.06
CA ASN A 217 15.30 9.43 3.43
C ASN A 217 15.18 8.39 2.30
N THR A 218 15.98 8.50 1.23
CA THR A 218 15.98 7.56 0.11
C THR A 218 17.37 6.99 -0.15
N GLY A 219 17.50 5.67 -0.15
CA GLY A 219 18.79 4.98 -0.30
C GLY A 219 19.36 4.94 -1.71
N TRP A 220 18.73 5.58 -2.69
CA TRP A 220 19.23 5.74 -4.07
C TRP A 220 19.13 7.21 -4.50
N GLN A 221 19.73 7.56 -5.65
CA GLN A 221 19.57 8.89 -6.24
C GLN A 221 18.14 9.09 -6.75
N ILE A 222 17.25 9.52 -5.87
CA ILE A 222 15.85 9.78 -6.20
C ILE A 222 15.72 10.94 -7.18
N ARG A 223 14.93 10.74 -8.23
CA ARG A 223 14.61 11.78 -9.21
C ARG A 223 13.23 12.38 -8.93
N PHE A 224 13.03 13.57 -9.47
CA PHE A 224 11.80 14.34 -9.35
C PHE A 224 11.27 14.64 -10.75
N ALA A 225 9.95 14.67 -10.90
CA ALA A 225 9.33 15.14 -12.13
C ALA A 225 9.68 16.62 -12.41
N ASP A 226 9.62 17.02 -13.68
CA ASP A 226 9.84 18.41 -14.10
C ASP A 226 8.93 19.39 -13.33
N ARG A 227 7.69 18.97 -13.12
CA ARG A 227 6.72 19.65 -12.27
C ARG A 227 6.32 18.74 -11.11
N VAL A 228 6.85 19.04 -9.93
CA VAL A 228 6.45 18.40 -8.67
C VAL A 228 5.26 19.14 -8.09
N ALA A 229 4.13 18.44 -7.94
CA ALA A 229 2.94 18.99 -7.32
C ALA A 229 3.08 19.08 -5.79
N VAL A 230 2.17 19.79 -5.16
CA VAL A 230 1.94 19.70 -3.70
C VAL A 230 0.62 18.97 -3.51
N THR A 231 0.60 17.93 -2.68
CA THR A 231 -0.65 17.22 -2.39
C THR A 231 -1.60 18.10 -1.61
N GLU A 232 -2.90 18.00 -1.90
CA GLU A 232 -3.92 18.71 -1.13
C GLU A 232 -3.93 18.25 0.32
N ALA A 233 -4.01 19.20 1.26
CA ALA A 233 -4.14 18.88 2.68
C ALA A 233 -5.41 18.05 2.97
N PRO A 234 -5.43 17.26 4.06
CA PRO A 234 -6.64 16.55 4.48
C PRO A 234 -7.80 17.51 4.73
N THR A 235 -8.99 17.11 4.29
CA THR A 235 -10.25 17.80 4.61
C THR A 235 -10.72 17.44 6.02
N GLU A 236 -11.62 18.25 6.57
CA GLU A 236 -12.24 17.95 7.87
C GLU A 236 -12.96 16.59 7.86
N THR A 237 -13.75 16.32 6.81
CA THR A 237 -14.48 15.07 6.66
C THR A 237 -13.56 13.84 6.69
N GLU A 238 -12.42 13.92 5.99
CA GLU A 238 -11.44 12.82 5.98
C GLU A 238 -10.77 12.63 7.34
N LEU A 239 -10.39 13.72 8.01
CA LEU A 239 -9.77 13.65 9.34
C LEU A 239 -10.74 13.11 10.39
N VAL A 240 -12.00 13.54 10.37
CA VAL A 240 -13.04 13.03 11.27
C VAL A 240 -13.26 11.54 11.04
N ALA A 241 -13.43 11.11 9.79
CA ALA A 241 -13.64 9.69 9.47
C ALA A 241 -12.44 8.82 9.86
N LEU A 242 -11.21 9.30 9.62
CA LEU A 242 -10.00 8.58 9.98
C LEU A 242 -9.84 8.44 11.51
N ARG A 243 -9.97 9.55 12.24
CA ARG A 243 -9.83 9.55 13.70
C ARG A 243 -10.91 8.73 14.39
N ASP A 244 -12.14 8.76 13.88
CA ASP A 244 -13.23 7.89 14.36
C ASP A 244 -12.90 6.41 14.15
N LEU A 245 -12.43 6.03 12.96
CA LEU A 245 -12.01 4.66 12.66
C LEU A 245 -10.88 4.20 13.58
N GLU A 246 -9.88 5.04 13.81
CA GLU A 246 -8.76 4.75 14.71
C GLU A 246 -9.22 4.64 16.17
N ALA A 247 -10.11 5.54 16.64
CA ALA A 247 -10.65 5.49 17.99
C ALA A 247 -11.47 4.21 18.25
N ARG A 248 -12.34 3.82 17.31
CA ARG A 248 -13.12 2.57 17.42
C ARG A 248 -12.22 1.34 17.39
N THR A 249 -11.19 1.35 16.56
CA THR A 249 -10.17 0.28 16.49
C THR A 249 -9.41 0.17 17.81
N ALA A 250 -8.93 1.28 18.36
CA ALA A 250 -8.23 1.34 19.63
C ALA A 250 -9.08 0.79 20.78
N ALA A 251 -10.35 1.19 20.84
CA ALA A 251 -11.30 0.71 21.84
C ALA A 251 -11.57 -0.81 21.72
N ALA A 252 -11.74 -1.33 20.50
CA ALA A 252 -11.99 -2.76 20.27
C ALA A 252 -10.79 -3.64 20.63
N HIS A 253 -9.57 -3.16 20.39
CA HIS A 253 -8.35 -3.94 20.60
C HIS A 253 -7.68 -3.71 21.96
N GLY A 254 -8.32 -2.94 22.84
CA GLY A 254 -7.78 -2.62 24.16
C GLY A 254 -6.47 -1.80 24.12
N GLN A 255 -6.18 -1.14 22.99
CA GLN A 255 -5.03 -0.26 22.84
C GLN A 255 -5.46 1.15 23.26
N ALA A 256 -4.94 1.69 24.36
CA ALA A 256 -5.14 3.10 24.66
C ALA A 256 -4.46 3.92 23.54
N GLY A 257 -5.22 4.79 22.87
CA GLY A 257 -4.76 5.55 21.70
C GLY A 257 -3.39 6.20 21.94
N GLY A 258 -2.38 5.70 21.23
CA GLY A 258 -1.01 6.18 21.29
C GLY A 258 -0.45 6.23 19.87
N GLU A 259 0.14 7.37 19.53
CA GLU A 259 0.74 7.69 18.23
C GLU A 259 1.85 6.70 17.87
N GLU A 260 1.74 6.05 16.69
CA GLU A 260 2.86 5.42 15.97
C GLU A 260 3.07 6.03 14.59
#